data_AF-I9C8Q0-F1
#
_entry.id   AF-I9C8Q0-F1
#
_cell.length_a   1.000
_cell.length_b   1.000
_cell.length_c   1.000
_cell.angle_alpha   90.00
_cell.angle_beta   90.00
_cell.angle_gamma   90.00
#
_symmetry.space_group_name_H-M   'P 1'
#
loop_
_entity.id
_entity.type
_entity.pdbx_description
1 polymer ?
#
loop_
_entity_poly.entity_id
_entity_poly.type
_entity_poly.pdbx_seq_one_letter_code
_entity_poly.pdbx_strand_id
1 'polypeptide(L)' 'MTKYNTVEMIRIWASLTGLFLVALYFAVLWAGITPPSTIAMLATATGGFELFFFGQDQWLKRRGKHG' A
#
# COMPACT_ATOMS: atom_id res chain seq x y z
N MET A 1 -16.68 -12.40 12.46
CA MET A 1 -16.29 -11.00 12.15
C MET A 1 -14.95 -10.75 12.83
N THR A 2 -13.84 -10.89 12.12
CA THR A 2 -12.52 -10.55 12.64
C THR A 2 -12.46 -9.04 12.82
N LYS A 3 -12.32 -8.58 14.06
CA LYS A 3 -12.29 -7.16 14.40
C LYS A 3 -10.87 -6.65 14.12
N TYR A 4 -10.71 -5.86 13.06
CA TYR A 4 -9.42 -5.24 12.74
C TYR A 4 -9.01 -4.26 13.84
N ASN A 5 -7.74 -4.28 14.24
CA ASN A 5 -7.16 -3.27 15.10
C ASN A 5 -6.96 -1.97 14.30
N THR A 6 -6.82 -0.83 14.98
CA THR A 6 -6.65 0.50 14.39
C THR A 6 -5.54 0.55 13.35
N VAL A 7 -4.40 -0.10 13.61
CA VAL A 7 -3.26 -0.16 12.67
C VAL A 7 -3.63 -0.93 11.39
N GLU A 8 -4.29 -2.08 11.52
CA GLU A 8 -4.74 -2.87 10.37
C GLU A 8 -5.78 -2.09 9.54
N MET A 9 -6.68 -1.37 10.21
CA MET A 9 -7.67 -0.54 9.53
C MET A 9 -7.00 0.59 8.73
N ILE A 10 -5.99 1.25 9.30
CA ILE A 10 -5.19 2.27 8.58
C ILE A 10 -4.50 1.67 7.37
N ARG A 11 -3.87 0.50 7.51
CA ARG A 11 -3.19 -0.20 6.40
C ARG A 11 -4.14 -0.57 5.27
N ILE A 12 -5.36 -1.02 5.59
CA ILE A 12 -6.39 -1.32 4.60
C ILE A 12 -6.77 -0.06 3.82
N TRP A 13 -7.05 1.05 4.51
CA TRP A 13 -7.38 2.32 3.85
C TRP A 13 -6.22 2.87 3.02
N ALA A 14 -4.99 2.78 3.53
CA ALA A 14 -3.80 3.15 2.78
C ALA A 14 -3.67 2.30 1.51
N SER A 15 -3.83 0.98 1.60
CA SER A 15 -3.77 0.06 0.46
C SER A 15 -4.83 0.36 -0.60
N LEU A 16 -6.07 0.61 -0.18
CA LEU A 16 -7.15 1.01 -1.10
C LEU A 16 -6.82 2.33 -1.81
N THR A 17 -6.27 3.31 -1.08
CA THR A 17 -5.84 4.59 -1.63
C THR A 17 -4.70 4.41 -2.63
N GLY A 18 -3.71 3.57 -2.30
CA GLY A 18 -2.60 3.25 -3.20
C GLY A 18 -3.07 2.60 -4.50
N LEU A 19 -3.97 1.61 -4.42
CA LEU A 19 -4.57 0.96 -5.59
C LEU A 19 -5.36 1.95 -6.45
N PHE A 20 -6.13 2.84 -5.82
CA PHE A 20 -6.83 3.91 -6.52
C PHE A 20 -5.86 4.85 -7.26
N LEU A 21 -4.78 5.28 -6.62
CA LEU A 21 -3.77 6.15 -7.24
C LEU A 21 -3.08 5.47 -8.43
N VAL A 22 -2.78 4.18 -8.32
CA VAL A 22 -2.23 3.39 -9.44
C VAL A 22 -3.23 3.31 -10.59
N ALA A 23 -4.50 2.98 -10.30
CA ALA A 23 -5.54 2.93 -11.32
C ALA A 23 -5.73 4.30 -11.99
N LEU A 24 -5.72 5.38 -11.22
CA LEU A 24 -5.82 6.75 -11.72
C LEU A 24 -4.64 7.11 -12.62
N TYR A 25 -3.40 6.76 -12.23
CA TYR A 25 -2.22 7.00 -13.05
C TYR A 25 -2.37 6.38 -14.44
N PHE A 26 -2.81 5.12 -14.51
CA PHE A 26 -3.04 4.43 -15.78
C PHE A 26 -4.24 4.98 -16.55
N ALA A 27 -5.31 5.41 -15.87
CA ALA A 27 -6.45 6.06 -16.52
C ALA A 27 -6.04 7.37 -17.21
N VAL A 28 -5.18 8.17 -16.56
CA VAL A 28 -4.65 9.42 -17.11
C VAL A 28 -3.75 9.14 -18.32
N LEU A 29 -2.88 8.12 -18.24
CA LEU A 29 -2.09 7.66 -19.40
C LEU A 29 -2.97 7.20 -20.55
N TRP A 30 -4.02 6.43 -20.27
CA TRP A 30 -4.95 5.93 -21.29
C TRP A 30 -5.72 7.06 -21.97
N ALA A 31 -6.03 8.14 -21.24
CA ALA A 31 -6.64 9.35 -21.79
C ALA A 31 -5.68 10.21 -22.63
N GLY A 32 -4.40 9.82 -22.77
CA GLY A 32 -3.39 10.59 -23.51
C GLY A 32 -2.89 11.84 -22.78
N ILE A 33 -3.16 11.94 -21.48
CA ILE A 33 -2.75 13.07 -20.64
C ILE A 33 -1.45 12.70 -19.91
N THR A 34 -0.52 13.65 -19.78
CA THR A 34 0.69 13.47 -18.97
C THR A 34 0.30 13.38 -17.48
N PRO A 35 0.53 12.24 -16.80
CA PRO A 35 0.18 12.12 -15.39
C PRO A 35 1.05 13.03 -14.52
N PRO A 36 0.45 13.75 -13.56
CA PRO A 36 1.23 14.49 -12.57
C PRO A 36 2.18 13.56 -11.80
N SER A 37 3.43 14.00 -11.62
CA SER A 37 4.46 13.25 -10.87
C SER A 37 4.03 12.92 -9.44
N THR A 38 3.21 13.78 -8.84
CA THR A 38 2.64 13.58 -7.51
C THR A 38 1.83 12.28 -7.39
N ILE A 39 1.10 11.86 -8.43
CA ILE A 39 0.29 10.63 -8.37
C ILE A 39 1.21 9.41 -8.26
N ALA A 40 2.24 9.34 -9.12
CA ALA A 40 3.21 8.25 -9.09
C ALA A 40 4.01 8.22 -7.78
N MET A 41 4.40 9.40 -7.28
CA MET A 41 5.09 9.53 -5.99
C MET A 41 4.24 9.01 -4.84
N LEU A 42 2.97 9.44 -4.73
CA LEU A 42 2.07 9.00 -3.67
C LEU A 42 1.79 7.50 -3.76
N ALA A 43 1.51 6.98 -4.96
CA ALA A 43 1.32 5.54 -5.18
C ALA A 43 2.55 4.73 -4.73
N THR A 44 3.76 5.20 -5.07
CA THR A 44 5.02 4.55 -4.69
C THR A 44 5.26 4.61 -3.19
N ALA A 45 5.03 5.77 -2.56
CA ALA A 45 5.17 5.95 -1.11
C ALA A 45 4.21 5.02 -0.33
N THR A 46 2.95 4.92 -0.77
CA THR A 46 1.97 3.99 -0.19
C THR A 46 2.37 2.54 -0.39
N GLY A 47 2.88 2.17 -1.57
CA GLY A 47 3.38 0.82 -1.84
C GLY A 47 4.58 0.45 -0.95
N GLY A 48 5.54 1.37 -0.79
CA GLY A 48 6.68 1.20 0.10
C GLY A 48 6.28 1.07 1.57
N PHE A 49 5.31 1.87 2.01
CA PHE A 49 4.71 1.77 3.34
C PHE A 49 4.14 0.37 3.60
N GLU A 50 3.32 -0.17 2.69
CA GLU A 50 2.71 -1.48 2.90
C GLU A 50 3.74 -2.62 2.82
N LEU A 51 4.72 -2.51 1.92
CA LEU A 51 5.81 -3.48 1.81
C LEU A 51 6.67 -3.52 3.09
N PHE A 52 6.89 -2.37 3.73
CA PHE A 52 7.59 -2.28 5.00
C PHE A 52 6.86 -3.07 6.10
N PHE A 53 5.55 -2.83 6.28
CA PHE A 53 4.76 -3.56 7.26
C PHE A 53 4.68 -5.06 6.95
N PHE A 54 4.51 -5.42 5.67
CA PHE A 54 4.58 -6.82 5.25
C PHE A 54 5.92 -7.45 5.63
N GLY A 55 7.04 -6.75 5.41
CA GLY A 55 8.38 -7.19 5.81
C GLY A 55 8.49 -7.41 7.32
N GLN A 56 7.97 -6.49 8.13
CA GLN A 56 7.92 -6.62 9.59
C GLN A 56 7.12 -7.86 10.01
N ASP A 57 5.94 -8.06 9.43
CA ASP A 57 5.08 -9.22 9.71
C ASP A 57 5.78 -10.55 9.38
N GLN A 58 6.49 -10.61 8.24
CA GLN A 58 7.27 -11.80 7.86
C GLN A 58 8.45 -12.04 8.80
N TRP A 59 9.16 -10.99 9.21
CA TRP A 59 10.29 -11.09 10.13
C TRP A 59 9.86 -11.60 11.51
N LEU A 60 8.77 -11.06 12.06
CA LEU A 60 8.23 -11.49 13.36
C LEU A 60 7.78 -12.95 13.32
N LYS A 61 7.11 -13.39 12.25
CA LYS A 61 6.71 -14.79 12.05
C LYS A 61 7.90 -15.75 12.01
N ARG A 62 9.06 -15.32 11.50
CA ARG A 62 10.29 -16.13 11.50
C ARG A 62 10.92 -16.26 12.89
N ARG A 63 10.90 -15.19 13.71
CA ARG A 63 11.45 -15.22 15.08
C ARG A 63 10.58 -16.02 16.06
N GLY A 64 9.27 -16.11 15.83
CA GLY A 64 8.36 -16.88 16.67
C GLY A 64 8.46 -18.41 16.55
N LYS A 65 9.27 -18.95 15.61
CA LYS A 65 9.45 -20.40 15.40
C LYS A 65 10.63 -21.02 16.18
N HIS A 66 11.38 -20.24 16.95
CA HIS A 66 12.52 -20.70 17.75
C HIS A 66 12.24 -20.61 19.26
N GLY A 67 11.07 -21.11 19.68
CA GLY A 67 10.74 -21.42 21.07
C GLY A 67 10.54 -22.91 21.22
#